data_AF-A0A645AS27-F1
#
_entry.id   AF-A0A645AS27-F1
#
_cell.length_a   1.000
_cell.length_b   1.000
_cell.length_c   1.000
_cell.angle_alpha   90.00
_cell.angle_beta   90.00
_cell.angle_gamma   90.00
#
_symmetry.space_group_name_H-M   'P 1'
#
loop_
_entity.id
_entity.type
_entity.pdbx_description
1 polymer ?
#
loop_
_entity_poly.entity_id
_entity_poly.type
_entity_poly.pdbx_seq_one_letter_code
_entity_poly.pdbx_strand_id
1 'polypeptide(L)'
;MSASGFYGPQGRVLRLPLAMPDMVSQFEKFSFNGDRITNFEMESSALAGLSALLGHKAATICCIIANRHLHESQPDYKPYIKKLIEMALNKLTK
;
A
#
# COMPACT_ATOMS: atom_id res chain seq x y z
N MET A 1 -2.00 -3.54 0.74
CA MET A 1 -3.00 -3.69 1.83
C MET A 1 -3.47 -2.30 2.24
N SER A 2 -4.79 -2.09 2.37
CA SER A 2 -5.34 -0.84 2.92
C SER A 2 -5.59 -0.97 4.42
N ALA A 3 -5.08 -0.02 5.19
CA ALA A 3 -5.28 0.08 6.61
C ALA A 3 -6.20 1.25 6.97
N SER A 4 -6.98 1.12 8.03
CA SER A 4 -7.87 2.19 8.54
C SER A 4 -7.14 3.35 9.22
N GLY A 5 -5.80 3.32 9.24
CA GLY A 5 -4.97 4.36 9.85
C GLY A 5 -3.49 4.11 9.68
N PHE A 6 -2.67 5.12 9.95
CA PHE A 6 -1.23 5.08 9.71
C PHE A 6 -0.43 4.36 10.82
N TYR A 7 -0.87 4.36 12.07
CA TYR A 7 -0.09 3.83 13.19
C TYR A 7 -0.39 2.36 13.49
N GLY A 8 -1.19 2.10 14.53
CA GLY A 8 -1.52 0.74 14.97
C GLY A 8 -2.05 -0.19 13.87
N PRO A 9 -2.96 0.27 12.99
CA PRO A 9 -3.44 -0.52 11.85
C PRO A 9 -2.38 -0.90 10.82
N GLN A 10 -1.22 -0.24 10.85
CA GLN A 10 -0.03 -0.63 10.08
C GLN A 10 1.09 -1.11 11.01
N GLY A 11 0.81 -1.60 12.21
CA GLY A 11 1.80 -2.22 13.08
C GLY A 11 2.83 -1.27 13.71
N ARG A 12 2.58 0.05 13.71
CA ARG A 12 3.45 1.01 14.41
C ARG A 12 2.97 1.20 15.85
N VAL A 13 3.88 0.99 16.81
CA VAL A 13 3.60 1.20 18.24
C VAL A 13 4.08 2.58 18.65
N LEU A 14 3.19 3.38 19.25
CA LEU A 14 3.55 4.67 19.85
C LEU A 14 3.52 4.63 21.37
N ARG A 15 2.38 4.21 21.95
CA ARG A 15 2.17 4.17 23.41
C ARG A 15 1.38 2.92 23.82
N LEU A 16 0.16 2.78 23.29
CA LEU A 16 -0.64 1.58 23.52
C LEU A 16 -0.14 0.41 22.66
N PRO A 17 -0.09 -0.81 23.22
CA PRO A 17 0.28 -2.00 22.47
C PRO A 17 -0.71 -2.30 21.35
N LEU A 18 -0.25 -3.01 20.32
CA LEU A 18 -1.11 -3.46 19.22
C LEU A 18 -2.03 -4.58 19.71
N ALA A 19 -3.28 -4.58 19.24
CA ALA A 19 -4.18 -5.72 19.42
C ALA A 19 -3.64 -7.00 18.73
N MET A 20 -2.84 -6.84 17.66
CA MET A 20 -2.18 -7.92 16.94
C MET A 20 -0.68 -7.62 16.78
N PRO A 21 0.17 -7.99 17.76
CA PRO A 21 1.61 -7.68 17.74
C PRO A 21 2.35 -8.25 16.52
N ASP A 22 1.98 -9.46 16.08
CA ASP A 22 2.68 -10.18 14.99
C ASP A 22 2.11 -9.91 13.60
N MET A 23 1.18 -8.96 13.48
CA MET A 23 0.42 -8.69 12.25
C MET A 23 1.32 -8.48 11.02
N VAL A 24 2.41 -7.74 11.17
CA VAL A 24 3.34 -7.45 10.06
C VAL A 24 4.00 -8.73 9.56
N SER A 25 4.50 -9.58 10.46
CA SER A 25 5.15 -10.85 10.07
C SER A 25 4.16 -11.81 9.43
N GLN A 26 2.90 -11.84 9.90
CA GLN A 26 1.86 -12.65 9.29
C GLN A 26 1.55 -12.18 7.85
N PHE A 27 1.48 -10.87 7.61
CA PHE A 27 1.25 -10.32 6.27
C PHE A 27 2.43 -10.52 5.31
N GLU A 28 3.66 -10.45 5.81
CA GLU A 28 4.86 -10.75 5.00
C GLU A 28 4.89 -12.21 4.52
N LYS A 29 4.38 -13.14 5.35
CA LYS A 29 4.30 -14.58 5.03
C LYS A 29 3.06 -14.95 4.23
N PHE A 30 2.04 -14.10 4.22
CA PHE A 30 0.80 -14.37 3.51
C PHE A 30 1.04 -14.47 2.00
N SER A 31 0.45 -15.51 1.40
CA SER A 31 0.31 -15.63 -0.04
C SER A 31 -1.03 -16.25 -0.41
N PHE A 32 -1.56 -15.86 -1.56
CA PHE A 32 -2.79 -16.41 -2.11
C PHE A 32 -2.63 -16.53 -3.62
N ASN A 33 -2.78 -17.74 -4.17
CA ASN A 33 -2.58 -18.01 -5.60
C ASN A 33 -1.24 -17.50 -6.16
N GLY A 34 -0.19 -17.48 -5.34
CA GLY A 34 1.13 -16.95 -5.70
C GLY A 34 1.28 -15.43 -5.50
N ASP A 35 0.20 -14.69 -5.28
CA ASP A 35 0.24 -13.27 -4.96
C ASP A 35 0.62 -13.02 -3.50
N ARG A 36 1.29 -11.89 -3.25
CA ARG A 36 1.78 -11.48 -1.92
C ARG A 36 1.39 -10.04 -1.63
N ILE A 37 1.36 -9.69 -0.34
CA ILE A 37 1.21 -8.30 0.09
C ILE A 37 2.54 -7.58 -0.15
N THR A 38 2.51 -6.50 -0.93
CA THR A 38 3.70 -5.74 -1.35
C THR A 38 3.81 -4.36 -0.72
N ASN A 39 2.70 -3.79 -0.23
CA ASN A 39 2.67 -2.45 0.34
C ASN A 39 1.59 -2.28 1.43
N PHE A 40 1.71 -1.18 2.17
CA PHE A 40 0.71 -0.66 3.10
C PHE A 40 0.31 0.75 2.68
N GLU A 41 -0.98 1.00 2.55
CA GLU A 41 -1.59 2.30 2.22
C GLU A 41 -3.00 2.36 2.85
N MET A 42 -3.87 3.30 2.48
CA MET A 42 -5.11 3.55 3.24
C MET A 42 -6.38 3.65 2.38
N GLU A 43 -6.30 3.55 1.05
CA GLU A 43 -7.39 3.95 0.14
C GLU A 43 -7.81 2.86 -0.86
N SER A 44 -6.87 2.03 -1.31
CA SER A 44 -7.02 1.17 -2.50
C SER A 44 -8.18 0.17 -2.41
N SER A 45 -8.44 -0.39 -1.22
CA SER A 45 -9.51 -1.38 -1.01
C SER A 45 -10.90 -0.78 -1.25
N ALA A 46 -11.14 0.45 -0.78
CA ALA A 46 -12.41 1.14 -0.98
C ALA A 46 -12.58 1.48 -2.46
N LEU A 47 -11.52 1.97 -3.12
CA LEU A 47 -11.54 2.27 -4.55
C LEU A 47 -11.85 1.01 -5.39
N ALA A 48 -11.15 -0.10 -5.12
CA ALA A 48 -11.35 -1.35 -5.83
C ALA A 48 -12.77 -1.92 -5.62
N GLY A 49 -13.25 -1.93 -4.37
CA GLY A 49 -14.59 -2.42 -4.05
C GLY A 49 -15.69 -1.58 -4.70
N LEU A 50 -15.66 -0.26 -4.54
CA LEU A 50 -16.66 0.63 -5.12
C LEU A 50 -16.63 0.62 -6.65
N SER A 51 -15.44 0.62 -7.25
CA SER A 51 -15.31 0.59 -8.71
C SER A 51 -15.87 -0.70 -9.30
N ALA A 52 -15.61 -1.85 -8.66
CA ALA A 52 -16.18 -3.13 -9.08
C ALA A 52 -17.72 -3.12 -9.01
N LEU A 53 -18.30 -2.58 -7.93
CA LEU A 53 -19.75 -2.48 -7.76
C LEU A 53 -20.41 -1.55 -8.79
N LEU A 54 -19.71 -0.48 -9.19
CA LEU A 54 -20.20 0.50 -10.17
C LEU A 54 -19.91 0.11 -11.63
N GLY A 55 -19.26 -1.03 -11.88
CA GLY A 55 -18.92 -1.48 -13.23
C GLY A 55 -17.72 -0.73 -13.85
N HIS A 56 -16.90 -0.08 -13.04
CA HIS A 56 -15.69 0.62 -13.48
C HIS A 56 -14.46 -0.27 -13.42
N LYS A 57 -13.58 -0.13 -14.42
CA LYS A 57 -12.21 -0.67 -14.36
C LYS A 57 -11.33 0.34 -13.62
N ALA A 58 -10.88 0.00 -12.42
CA ALA A 58 -10.00 0.85 -11.63
C ALA A 58 -8.71 0.12 -11.27
N ALA A 59 -7.65 0.91 -11.08
CA ALA A 59 -6.37 0.45 -10.58
C ALA A 59 -5.81 1.52 -9.63
N THR A 60 -4.96 1.09 -8.70
CA THR A 60 -4.23 1.99 -7.81
C THR A 60 -2.74 1.75 -7.97
N ILE A 61 -1.96 2.82 -8.00
CA ILE A 61 -0.51 2.76 -8.14
C ILE A 61 0.10 3.64 -7.04
N CYS A 62 0.94 3.04 -6.20
CA CYS A 62 1.56 3.71 -5.07
C CYS A 62 3.07 3.85 -5.27
N CYS A 63 3.62 5.01 -4.94
CA CYS A 63 5.07 5.18 -4.80
C CYS A 63 5.49 4.70 -3.41
N ILE A 64 6.36 3.70 -3.35
CA ILE A 64 6.91 3.22 -2.08
C ILE A 64 7.97 4.22 -1.62
N ILE A 65 7.74 4.87 -0.48
CA ILE A 65 8.65 5.87 0.11
C ILE A 65 9.37 5.36 1.37
N ALA A 66 8.91 4.24 1.91
CA ALA A 66 9.50 3.61 3.09
C ALA A 66 9.49 2.09 2.92
N ASN A 67 10.68 1.49 3.03
CA ASN A 67 10.84 0.05 3.08
C ASN A 67 10.89 -0.38 4.55
N ARG A 68 9.82 -1.06 4.98
CA ARG A 68 9.70 -1.51 6.36
C ARG A 68 10.69 -2.62 6.72
N HIS A 69 10.95 -3.51 5.77
CA HIS A 69 11.83 -4.66 5.99
C HIS A 69 13.29 -4.22 6.14
N LEU A 70 13.73 -3.27 5.32
CA LEU A 70 15.09 -2.72 5.36
C LEU A 70 15.24 -1.56 6.36
N HIS A 71 14.15 -1.10 6.99
CA HIS A 71 14.13 0.11 7.83
C HIS A 71 14.66 1.37 7.13
N GLU A 72 14.46 1.46 5.82
CA GLU A 72 14.90 2.58 5.00
C GLU A 72 13.71 3.46 4.60
N SER A 73 13.97 4.76 4.45
CA SER A 73 13.00 5.69 3.87
C SER A 73 13.71 6.62 2.90
N GLN A 74 12.98 7.06 1.87
CA GLN A 74 13.46 8.04 0.91
C GLN A 74 12.70 9.35 1.13
N PRO A 75 13.29 10.33 1.84
CA PRO A 75 12.64 11.63 2.08
C PRO A 75 12.49 12.45 0.80
N ASP A 76 13.46 12.36 -0.13
CA ASP A 76 13.37 13.03 -1.42
C ASP A 76 12.71 12.12 -2.47
N TYR A 77 11.43 11.83 -2.26
CA TYR A 77 10.65 10.96 -3.13
C TYR A 77 10.02 11.70 -4.33
N LYS A 78 10.12 13.03 -4.39
CA LYS A 78 9.48 13.86 -5.44
C LYS A 78 9.89 13.45 -6.87
N PRO A 79 11.16 13.10 -7.17
CA PRO A 79 11.53 12.64 -8.50
C PRO A 79 10.83 11.33 -8.90
N TYR A 80 10.60 10.43 -7.94
CA TYR A 80 9.92 9.15 -8.19
C TYR A 80 8.43 9.33 -8.44
N ILE A 81 7.80 10.30 -7.76
CA ILE A 81 6.42 10.69 -8.05
C ILE A 81 6.26 11.20 -9.49
N LYS A 82 7.18 12.03 -9.98
CA LYS A 82 7.14 12.49 -11.39
C LYS A 82 7.18 11.32 -12.36
N LYS A 83 8.11 10.37 -12.15
CA LYS A 83 8.19 9.14 -12.95
C LYS A 83 6.91 8.30 -12.86
N LEU A 84 6.31 8.22 -11.67
CA LEU A 84 5.07 7.49 -11.46
C LEU A 84 3.91 8.11 -12.24
N ILE A 85 3.79 9.44 -12.24
CA ILE A 85 2.76 10.17 -12.98
C ILE A 85 2.90 9.91 -14.48
N GLU A 86 4.11 10.06 -15.03
CA GLU A 86 4.37 9.78 -16.45
C GLU A 86 4.03 8.33 -16.81
N MET A 87 4.47 7.37 -15.99
CA MET A 87 4.16 5.95 -16.19
C MET A 87 2.65 5.68 -16.15
N ALA A 88 1.94 6.25 -15.17
CA ALA A 88 0.50 6.05 -15.00
C ALA A 88 -0.29 6.61 -16.20
N LEU A 89 0.00 7.86 -16.60
CA LEU A 89 -0.65 8.48 -17.77
C LEU A 89 -0.38 7.67 -19.03
N ASN A 90 0.86 7.23 -19.26
CA ASN A 90 1.22 6.40 -20.42
C ASN A 90 0.53 5.03 -20.44
N LYS A 91 0.15 4.49 -19.28
CA LYS A 91 -0.57 3.21 -19.16
C LYS A 91 -2.08 3.37 -19.27
N LEU A 92 -2.62 4.55 -18.96
CA LEU A 92 -4.06 4.85 -19.04
C LEU A 92 -4.51 5.25 -20.45
N THR A 93 -3.63 5.84 -21.25
CA THR A 93 -3.97 6.36 -22.59
C THR A 93 -3.65 5.40 -23.74
N LYS A 94 -3.08 4.23 -23.44
CA LYS A 94 -2.86 3.14 -24.40
C LYS A 94 -3.90 2.05 -24.20
#